data_AF-A0A1Y2TI87-F1
#
_entry.id   AF-A0A1Y2TI87-F1
#
_cell.length_a   1.000
_cell.length_b   1.000
_cell.length_c   1.000
_cell.angle_alpha   90.00
_cell.angle_beta   90.00
_cell.angle_gamma   90.00
#
_symmetry.space_group_name_H-M   'P 1'
#
loop_
_entity.id
_entity.type
_entity.pdbx_description
1 polymer ?
#
loop_
_entity_poly.entity_id
_entity_poly.type
_entity_poly.pdbx_seq_one_letter_code
_entity_poly.pdbx_strand_id
1 'polypeptide(L)'
;MFVLGTPPTARRISRRHIKPLNLLALKESEKIRKYFEYYKDNYKFDVPIAHGKHGVVVAVTQFQRYAPPSSEISFAIKRAYDGSGNAVQILENEIEWLRRLRGAPHVVQMLDLDPNPFDGLGRPTLAIEYVENGTLTDFIRRCARRGGQIPNRVLWAFFACLTRVCVAMAWPDRGVLGAPVALEQLPPDANERPKLQLTHGDLRPDNILIGGFEPLEGEHLLVPILKVCDWGLSNEVPDPKNQNLGVARNIFDIARIMRMLISFDTTYNLPPTVVEIPDIPPIRKGGQWLTASPNLVRPNFPDLDPDLRDFVIQCTSVIPQVIPSLEDFITYLELNLGKTEPFYRITPYAALEQDARIRDYLLETIFYASDDDDYDGIS
;
A
#
# COMPACT_ATOMS: atom_id res chain seq x y z
N MET A 1 20.26 10.88 25.59
CA MET A 1 20.81 9.51 25.56
C MET A 1 19.62 8.57 25.49
N PHE A 2 19.09 8.33 24.28
CA PHE A 2 17.90 7.51 24.08
C PHE A 2 18.32 6.06 23.93
N VAL A 3 17.89 5.21 24.84
CA VAL A 3 17.96 3.76 24.67
C VAL A 3 16.95 3.42 23.58
N LEU A 4 17.43 3.22 22.36
CA LEU A 4 16.68 2.60 21.27
C LEU A 4 16.34 1.18 21.73
N GLY A 5 15.16 1.00 22.32
CA GLY A 5 14.52 -0.31 22.33
C GLY A 5 14.43 -0.77 20.88
N THR A 6 14.82 -2.01 20.60
CA THR A 6 14.62 -2.63 19.29
C THR A 6 13.19 -2.36 18.82
N PRO A 7 12.97 -1.79 17.62
CA PRO A 7 11.63 -1.67 17.08
C PRO A 7 10.97 -3.05 17.13
N PRO A 8 9.64 -3.14 17.35
CA PRO A 8 8.95 -4.43 17.37
C PRO A 8 9.32 -5.17 16.10
N THR A 9 10.18 -6.17 16.21
CA THR A 9 10.50 -7.05 15.10
C THR A 9 9.25 -7.87 14.82
N ALA A 10 9.06 -8.09 13.53
CA ALA A 10 8.24 -9.13 12.95
C ALA A 10 7.44 -9.96 13.93
N ARG A 11 6.14 -9.67 14.04
CA ARG A 11 5.21 -10.63 14.65
C ARG A 11 5.38 -11.93 13.87
N ARG A 12 5.81 -12.99 14.57
CA ARG A 12 5.63 -14.39 14.15
C ARG A 12 4.25 -14.49 13.51
N ILE A 13 4.16 -15.05 12.29
CA ILE A 13 2.93 -15.12 11.46
C ILE A 13 1.70 -15.17 12.38
N SER A 14 1.06 -14.00 12.56
CA SER A 14 -0.15 -13.95 13.37
C SER A 14 -1.19 -14.73 12.60
N ARG A 15 -1.85 -15.68 13.27
CA ARG A 15 -3.07 -16.33 12.78
C ARG A 15 -4.18 -15.30 12.79
N ARG A 16 -4.08 -14.28 11.93
CA ARG A 16 -5.14 -13.31 11.71
C ARG A 16 -6.40 -14.05 11.28
N HIS A 17 -7.54 -13.48 11.60
CA HIS A 17 -8.85 -13.94 11.17
C HIS A 17 -8.93 -13.90 9.63
N ILE A 18 -8.52 -14.98 8.98
CA ILE A 18 -8.72 -15.19 7.55
C ILE A 18 -10.22 -15.40 7.35
N LYS A 19 -10.80 -14.74 6.34
CA LYS A 19 -12.17 -15.05 5.89
C LYS A 19 -12.31 -16.57 5.77
N PRO A 20 -13.44 -17.18 6.18
CA PRO A 20 -13.65 -18.60 6.04
C PRO A 20 -13.30 -19.04 4.61
N LEU A 21 -12.30 -19.91 4.50
CA LEU A 21 -11.78 -20.32 3.21
C LEU A 21 -12.88 -21.01 2.42
N ASN A 22 -13.09 -20.58 1.17
CA ASN A 22 -13.97 -21.29 0.27
C ASN A 22 -13.34 -22.65 -0.14
N LEU A 23 -14.17 -23.55 -0.71
CA LEU A 23 -13.74 -24.88 -1.13
C LEU A 23 -12.54 -24.87 -2.10
N LEU A 24 -12.45 -23.89 -3.00
CA LEU A 24 -11.34 -23.77 -3.94
C LEU A 24 -10.04 -23.39 -3.22
N ALA A 25 -10.10 -22.43 -2.29
CA ALA A 25 -8.98 -22.01 -1.47
C ALA A 25 -8.48 -23.14 -0.57
N LEU A 26 -9.37 -23.91 0.05
CA LEU A 26 -9.00 -25.08 0.83
C LEU A 26 -8.27 -26.12 -0.03
N LYS A 27 -8.82 -26.45 -1.20
CA LYS A 27 -8.24 -27.44 -2.11
C LYS A 27 -6.86 -27.04 -2.61
N GLU A 28 -6.68 -25.79 -3.03
CA GLU A 28 -5.38 -25.32 -3.50
C GLU A 28 -4.37 -25.16 -2.35
N SER A 29 -4.80 -24.71 -1.18
CA SER A 29 -3.94 -24.64 0.01
C SER A 29 -3.41 -26.01 0.41
N GLU A 30 -4.27 -27.03 0.39
CA GLU A 30 -3.86 -28.42 0.68
C GLU A 30 -2.84 -28.97 -0.32
N LYS A 31 -2.92 -28.57 -1.59
CA LYS A 31 -1.89 -28.94 -2.59
C LYS A 31 -0.54 -28.31 -2.24
N ILE A 32 -0.52 -27.04 -1.85
CA ILE A 32 0.72 -26.34 -1.45
C ILE A 32 1.27 -26.93 -0.14
N ARG A 33 0.39 -27.22 0.83
CA ARG A 33 0.76 -27.87 2.09
C ARG A 33 1.45 -29.22 1.85
N LYS A 34 0.83 -30.10 1.06
CA LYS A 34 1.41 -31.42 0.70
C LYS A 34 2.74 -31.30 -0.02
N TYR A 35 2.90 -30.29 -0.86
CA TYR A 35 4.17 -30.00 -1.51
C TYR A 35 5.26 -29.69 -0.47
N PHE A 36 4.99 -28.81 0.50
CA PHE A 36 5.98 -28.48 1.55
C PHE A 36 6.18 -29.56 2.60
N GLU A 37 5.25 -30.49 2.79
CA GLU A 37 5.49 -31.69 3.62
C GLU A 37 6.65 -32.54 3.08
N TYR A 38 6.83 -32.57 1.76
CA TYR A 38 7.98 -33.25 1.14
C TYR A 38 9.31 -32.54 1.45
N TYR A 39 9.29 -31.20 1.56
CA TYR A 39 10.47 -30.36 1.84
C TYR A 39 10.52 -29.85 3.29
N LYS A 40 9.88 -30.57 4.23
CA LYS A 40 9.69 -30.15 5.63
C LYS A 40 10.98 -29.84 6.39
N ASP A 41 12.11 -30.34 5.90
CA ASP A 41 13.43 -30.07 6.48
C ASP A 41 13.86 -28.61 6.30
N ASN A 42 13.47 -27.99 5.18
CA ASN A 42 13.87 -26.64 4.82
C ASN A 42 12.71 -25.64 4.89
N TYR A 43 11.47 -26.11 4.93
CA TYR A 43 10.29 -25.27 4.88
C TYR A 43 9.20 -25.74 5.85
N LYS A 44 8.40 -24.79 6.31
CA LYS A 44 7.19 -25.02 7.07
C LYS A 44 6.03 -24.29 6.39
N PHE A 45 5.03 -25.04 5.95
CA PHE A 45 3.73 -24.46 5.62
C PHE A 45 3.10 -23.94 6.90
N ASP A 46 2.71 -22.66 6.91
CA ASP A 46 2.09 -22.04 8.08
C ASP A 46 0.58 -22.10 7.97
N VAL A 47 -0.01 -21.15 7.24
CA VAL A 47 -1.47 -21.04 7.06
C VAL A 47 -1.79 -20.32 5.75
N PRO A 48 -2.99 -20.55 5.17
CA PRO A 48 -3.57 -19.62 4.21
C PRO A 48 -3.75 -18.26 4.88
N ILE A 49 -3.36 -17.16 4.23
CA ILE A 49 -3.43 -15.80 4.79
C ILE A 49 -4.43 -14.90 4.06
N ALA A 50 -4.73 -15.20 2.79
CA ALA A 50 -5.76 -14.50 2.03
C ALA A 50 -6.32 -15.40 0.92
N HIS A 51 -7.52 -15.11 0.45
CA HIS A 51 -8.06 -15.72 -0.75
C HIS A 51 -8.99 -14.75 -1.47
N GLY A 52 -9.00 -14.83 -2.81
CA GLY A 52 -9.82 -13.98 -3.66
C GLY A 52 -10.66 -14.81 -4.63
N LYS A 53 -11.20 -14.12 -5.64
CA LYS A 53 -11.94 -14.75 -6.75
C LYS A 53 -11.06 -15.68 -7.60
N HIS A 54 -9.79 -15.36 -7.73
CA HIS A 54 -8.88 -15.98 -8.70
C HIS A 54 -7.82 -16.89 -8.07
N GLY A 55 -7.62 -16.84 -6.75
CA GLY A 55 -6.57 -17.63 -6.13
C GLY A 55 -6.53 -17.54 -4.62
N VAL A 56 -5.53 -18.22 -4.05
CA VAL A 56 -5.22 -18.25 -2.63
C VAL A 56 -3.80 -17.76 -2.39
N VAL A 57 -3.59 -17.15 -1.23
CA VAL A 57 -2.29 -16.75 -0.72
C VAL A 57 -2.02 -17.52 0.57
N VAL A 58 -0.87 -18.19 0.66
CA VAL A 58 -0.46 -18.95 1.84
C VAL A 58 0.88 -18.45 2.36
N ALA A 59 1.06 -18.41 3.67
CA ALA A 59 2.33 -18.11 4.31
C ALA A 59 3.17 -19.39 4.47
N VAL A 60 4.46 -19.27 4.22
CA VAL A 60 5.46 -20.33 4.37
C VAL A 60 6.70 -19.76 5.01
N THR A 61 7.33 -20.53 5.87
CA THR A 61 8.60 -20.16 6.52
C THR A 61 9.72 -21.07 6.02
N GLN A 62 10.82 -20.48 5.57
CA GLN A 62 12.06 -21.19 5.23
C GLN A 62 13.02 -21.17 6.42
N PHE A 63 13.66 -22.30 6.69
CA PHE A 63 14.73 -22.43 7.68
C PHE A 63 16.09 -22.34 7.00
N GLN A 64 16.87 -21.27 7.22
CA GLN A 64 18.28 -21.27 6.82
C GLN A 64 19.10 -22.12 7.80
N ARG A 65 19.30 -23.40 7.48
CA ARG A 65 20.07 -24.34 8.32
C ARG A 65 21.58 -24.05 8.34
N TYR A 66 22.12 -23.32 7.37
CA TYR A 66 23.58 -23.25 7.12
C TYR A 66 24.23 -21.87 7.31
N ALA A 67 23.47 -20.84 7.70
CA ALA A 67 24.02 -19.52 8.05
C ALA A 67 23.68 -19.20 9.51
N PRO A 68 24.66 -19.15 10.44
CA PRO A 68 24.43 -18.70 11.80
C PRO A 68 24.30 -17.16 11.86
N PRO A 69 23.35 -16.61 12.64
CA PRO A 69 22.27 -17.33 13.32
C PRO A 69 21.24 -17.84 12.30
N SER A 70 20.69 -19.05 12.53
CA SER A 70 19.66 -19.63 11.67
C SER A 70 18.47 -18.66 11.56
N SER A 71 18.40 -17.92 10.46
CA SER A 71 17.28 -17.01 10.22
C SER A 71 16.12 -17.77 9.62
N GLU A 72 14.96 -17.66 10.27
CA GLU A 72 13.67 -18.01 9.67
C GLU A 72 13.26 -16.86 8.74
N ILE A 73 12.92 -17.19 7.49
CA ILE A 73 12.40 -16.21 6.53
C ILE A 73 10.98 -16.62 6.18
N SER A 74 10.01 -15.78 6.56
CA SER A 74 8.62 -15.97 6.16
C SER A 74 8.34 -15.28 4.82
N PHE A 75 7.60 -15.95 3.96
CA PHE A 75 7.18 -15.45 2.66
C PHE A 75 5.76 -15.90 2.34
N ALA A 76 5.13 -15.22 1.39
CA ALA A 76 3.80 -15.55 0.91
C ALA A 76 3.87 -16.18 -0.49
N ILE A 77 3.00 -17.14 -0.73
CA ILE A 77 2.84 -17.83 -2.02
C ILE A 77 1.43 -17.57 -2.52
N LYS A 78 1.32 -16.91 -3.66
CA LYS A 78 0.06 -16.71 -4.38
C LYS A 78 -0.06 -17.73 -5.50
N ARG A 79 -1.22 -18.37 -5.57
CA ARG A 79 -1.52 -19.40 -6.57
C ARG A 79 -2.94 -19.29 -7.10
N ALA A 80 -3.09 -19.37 -8.42
CA ALA A 80 -4.37 -19.30 -9.10
C ALA A 80 -5.18 -20.60 -8.94
N TYR A 81 -6.51 -20.51 -8.89
CA TYR A 81 -7.38 -21.69 -8.83
C TYR A 81 -7.42 -22.46 -10.14
N ASP A 82 -7.54 -23.78 -10.04
CA ASP A 82 -7.73 -24.67 -11.18
C ASP A 82 -9.02 -24.39 -11.95
N GLY A 83 -8.95 -24.33 -13.28
CA GLY A 83 -10.11 -24.19 -14.18
C GLY A 83 -10.84 -22.84 -14.07
N SER A 84 -10.30 -21.86 -13.35
CA SER A 84 -10.97 -20.59 -13.07
C SER A 84 -10.74 -19.53 -14.16
N GLY A 85 -11.25 -19.78 -15.36
CA GLY A 85 -11.30 -18.80 -16.44
C GLY A 85 -9.96 -18.10 -16.70
N ASN A 86 -9.91 -16.79 -16.43
CA ASN A 86 -8.74 -15.94 -16.66
C ASN A 86 -7.74 -15.86 -15.48
N ALA A 87 -7.91 -16.64 -14.41
CA ALA A 87 -7.09 -16.51 -13.19
C ALA A 87 -5.60 -16.78 -13.42
N VAL A 88 -5.26 -17.68 -14.35
CA VAL A 88 -3.87 -17.94 -14.72
C VAL A 88 -3.28 -16.72 -15.41
N GLN A 89 -3.97 -16.13 -16.39
CA GLN A 89 -3.51 -14.91 -17.07
C GLN A 89 -3.39 -13.72 -16.11
N ILE A 90 -4.30 -13.58 -15.14
CA ILE A 90 -4.21 -12.53 -14.11
C ILE A 90 -2.95 -12.70 -13.27
N LEU A 91 -2.62 -13.93 -12.85
CA LEU A 91 -1.40 -14.19 -12.08
C LEU A 91 -0.13 -14.03 -12.93
N GLU A 92 -0.18 -14.39 -14.21
CA GLU A 92 0.92 -14.15 -15.15
C GLU A 92 1.19 -12.65 -15.34
N ASN A 93 0.13 -11.85 -15.50
CA ASN A 93 0.22 -10.40 -15.59
C ASN A 93 0.80 -9.78 -14.31
N GLU A 94 0.37 -10.27 -13.14
CA GLU A 94 0.93 -9.84 -11.85
C GLU A 94 2.43 -10.15 -11.75
N ILE A 95 2.85 -11.37 -12.14
CA ILE A 95 4.25 -11.78 -12.17
C ILE A 95 5.06 -10.88 -13.14
N GLU A 96 4.51 -10.55 -14.31
CA GLU A 96 5.16 -9.67 -15.27
C GLU A 96 5.39 -8.26 -14.70
N TRP A 97 4.36 -7.62 -14.15
CA TRP A 97 4.50 -6.27 -13.60
C TRP A 97 5.38 -6.23 -12.36
N LEU A 98 5.28 -7.21 -11.47
CA LEU A 98 6.15 -7.27 -10.30
C LEU A 98 7.63 -7.46 -10.67
N ARG A 99 7.95 -8.17 -11.76
CA ARG A 99 9.33 -8.25 -12.27
C ARG A 99 9.86 -6.88 -12.67
N ARG A 100 9.01 -6.06 -13.31
CA ARG A 100 9.35 -4.69 -13.75
C ARG A 100 9.42 -3.72 -12.57
N LEU A 101 8.60 -3.91 -11.54
CA LEU A 101 8.55 -3.05 -10.35
C LEU A 101 9.51 -3.49 -9.24
N ARG A 102 10.32 -4.54 -9.47
CA ARG A 102 11.31 -5.03 -8.51
C ARG A 102 12.23 -3.89 -8.07
N GLY A 103 12.57 -3.90 -6.78
CA GLY A 103 13.45 -2.92 -6.16
C GLY A 103 12.74 -1.65 -5.70
N ALA A 104 11.43 -1.48 -5.96
CA ALA A 104 10.61 -0.40 -5.44
C ALA A 104 10.08 -0.75 -4.03
N PRO A 105 10.59 -0.14 -2.94
CA PRO A 105 10.25 -0.56 -1.57
C PRO A 105 8.76 -0.48 -1.21
N HIS A 106 7.99 0.39 -1.85
CA HIS A 106 6.55 0.55 -1.61
C HIS A 106 5.68 -0.40 -2.47
N VAL A 107 6.32 -1.32 -3.20
CA VAL A 107 5.67 -2.42 -3.91
C VAL A 107 6.07 -3.73 -3.23
N VAL A 108 5.15 -4.69 -3.12
CA VAL A 108 5.51 -6.01 -2.57
C VAL A 108 6.57 -6.68 -3.44
N GLN A 109 7.67 -7.13 -2.82
CA GLN A 109 8.80 -7.70 -3.55
C GLN A 109 8.60 -9.17 -3.89
N MET A 110 8.90 -9.52 -5.14
CA MET A 110 9.05 -10.92 -5.55
C MET A 110 10.27 -11.54 -4.90
N LEU A 111 10.14 -12.80 -4.50
CA LEU A 111 11.26 -13.62 -4.07
C LEU A 111 11.68 -14.54 -5.20
N ASP A 112 12.93 -14.42 -5.61
CA ASP A 112 13.57 -15.38 -6.50
C ASP A 112 14.10 -16.53 -5.64
N LEU A 113 13.33 -17.62 -5.61
CA LEU A 113 13.75 -18.86 -4.95
C LEU A 113 14.60 -19.66 -5.95
N ASP A 114 15.85 -19.99 -5.58
CA ASP A 114 16.74 -20.85 -6.37
C ASP A 114 17.19 -22.07 -5.54
N PRO A 115 16.85 -23.31 -5.94
CA PRO A 115 15.94 -23.64 -7.04
C PRO A 115 14.50 -23.18 -6.74
N ASN A 116 13.74 -22.80 -7.77
CA ASN A 116 12.33 -22.48 -7.58
C ASN A 116 11.57 -23.77 -7.25
N PRO A 117 11.11 -23.97 -6.01
CA PRO A 117 10.45 -25.21 -5.65
C PRO A 117 9.19 -25.43 -6.50
N PHE A 118 8.56 -24.38 -7.00
CA PHE A 118 7.27 -24.46 -7.65
C PHE A 118 7.30 -24.86 -9.13
N ASP A 119 8.47 -25.05 -9.72
CA ASP A 119 8.58 -25.45 -11.14
C ASP A 119 7.87 -26.80 -11.41
N GLY A 120 7.79 -27.67 -10.40
CA GLY A 120 7.05 -28.93 -10.47
C GLY A 120 5.52 -28.83 -10.33
N LEU A 121 4.96 -27.65 -10.01
CA LEU A 121 3.53 -27.46 -9.76
C LEU A 121 2.71 -27.18 -11.03
N GLY A 122 3.36 -27.12 -12.20
CA GLY A 122 2.74 -27.10 -13.53
C GLY A 122 1.93 -25.84 -13.87
N ARG A 123 2.01 -24.78 -13.03
CA ARG A 123 1.29 -23.51 -13.18
C ARG A 123 2.05 -22.35 -12.56
N PRO A 124 1.81 -21.10 -13.02
CA PRO A 124 2.36 -19.91 -12.40
C PRO A 124 2.09 -19.91 -10.90
N THR A 125 3.17 -19.77 -10.13
CA THR A 125 3.17 -19.65 -8.68
C THR A 125 4.07 -18.48 -8.34
N LEU A 126 3.54 -17.54 -7.57
CA LEU A 126 4.24 -16.30 -7.24
C LEU A 126 4.67 -16.37 -5.78
N ALA A 127 5.99 -16.28 -5.53
CA ALA A 127 6.54 -16.09 -4.21
C ALA A 127 6.85 -14.60 -3.99
N ILE A 128 6.39 -14.05 -2.87
CA ILE A 128 6.59 -12.65 -2.50
C ILE A 128 6.95 -12.56 -1.02
N GLU A 129 7.55 -11.44 -0.63
CA GLU A 129 7.79 -11.13 0.78
C GLU A 129 6.50 -11.23 1.61
N TYR A 130 6.63 -11.61 2.88
CA TYR A 130 5.53 -11.57 3.82
C TYR A 130 5.48 -10.20 4.50
N VAL A 131 4.32 -9.53 4.43
CA VAL A 131 4.11 -8.20 5.03
C VAL A 131 3.17 -8.33 6.23
N GLU A 132 3.63 -7.93 7.41
CA GLU A 132 3.20 -8.54 8.68
C GLU A 132 2.06 -7.81 9.38
N ASN A 133 1.78 -6.56 9.01
CA ASN A 133 0.86 -5.70 9.76
C ASN A 133 -0.54 -5.55 9.17
N GLY A 134 -0.86 -6.33 8.13
CA GLY A 134 -2.20 -6.42 7.54
C GLY A 134 -2.45 -5.40 6.47
N THR A 135 -3.72 -5.18 6.16
CA THR A 135 -4.14 -4.24 5.12
C THR A 135 -4.44 -2.85 5.67
N LEU A 136 -4.44 -1.85 4.79
CA LEU A 136 -4.90 -0.51 5.13
C LEU A 136 -6.40 -0.49 5.44
N THR A 137 -7.20 -1.43 4.89
CA THR A 137 -8.59 -1.65 5.31
C THR A 137 -8.69 -2.02 6.78
N ASP A 138 -7.85 -2.94 7.26
CA ASP A 138 -7.83 -3.35 8.68
C ASP A 138 -7.50 -2.16 9.58
N PHE A 139 -6.52 -1.34 9.16
CA PHE A 139 -6.16 -0.12 9.85
C PHE A 139 -7.30 0.90 9.91
N ILE A 140 -7.98 1.18 8.77
CA ILE A 140 -9.12 2.10 8.72
C ILE A 140 -10.24 1.63 9.67
N ARG A 141 -10.57 0.33 9.68
CA ARG A 141 -11.59 -0.23 10.58
C ARG A 141 -11.21 -0.04 12.05
N ARG A 142 -9.96 -0.31 12.41
CA ARG A 142 -9.47 -0.13 13.79
C ARG A 142 -9.50 1.35 14.21
N CYS A 143 -9.12 2.26 13.33
CA CYS A 143 -9.21 3.69 13.57
C CYS A 143 -10.67 4.14 13.76
N ALA A 144 -11.58 3.67 12.90
CA ALA A 144 -13.01 3.97 12.99
C ALA A 144 -13.62 3.49 14.31
N ARG A 145 -13.27 2.28 14.77
CA ARG A 145 -13.72 1.72 16.06
C ARG A 145 -13.17 2.49 17.26
N ARG A 146 -11.88 2.84 17.23
CA ARG A 146 -11.24 3.66 18.26
C ARG A 146 -11.87 5.06 18.33
N GLY A 147 -12.28 5.59 17.18
CA GLY A 147 -12.69 6.98 17.03
C GLY A 147 -11.51 7.95 17.07
N GLY A 148 -11.81 9.23 16.90
CA GLY A 148 -10.80 10.29 16.78
C GLY A 148 -10.22 10.39 15.37
N GLN A 149 -9.17 11.20 15.22
CA GLN A 149 -8.51 11.44 13.94
C GLN A 149 -7.17 10.72 13.89
N ILE A 150 -6.79 10.22 12.70
CA ILE A 150 -5.40 9.84 12.43
C ILE A 150 -4.54 11.11 12.51
N PRO A 151 -3.38 11.10 13.21
CA PRO A 151 -2.47 12.24 13.22
C PRO A 151 -2.10 12.68 11.79
N ASN A 152 -2.07 13.99 11.54
CA ASN A 152 -1.81 14.55 10.21
C ASN A 152 -0.44 14.13 9.68
N ARG A 153 0.57 14.02 10.54
CA ARG A 153 1.90 13.52 10.15
C ARG A 153 1.88 12.07 9.68
N VAL A 154 0.98 11.23 10.22
CA VAL A 154 0.76 9.86 9.73
C VAL A 154 0.09 9.90 8.36
N LEU A 155 -0.93 10.75 8.18
CA LEU A 155 -1.61 10.91 6.89
C LEU A 155 -0.65 11.40 5.80
N TRP A 156 0.20 12.40 6.08
CA TRP A 156 1.22 12.86 5.14
C TRP A 156 2.21 11.76 4.77
N ALA A 157 2.70 10.99 5.75
CA ALA A 157 3.63 9.88 5.51
C ALA A 157 2.98 8.74 4.70
N PHE A 158 1.70 8.43 4.95
CA PHE A 158 0.97 7.46 4.12
C PHE A 158 0.73 7.97 2.70
N PHE A 159 0.42 9.27 2.54
CA PHE A 159 0.30 9.85 1.20
C PHE A 159 1.64 9.75 0.45
N ALA A 160 2.74 9.98 1.15
CA ALA A 160 4.08 9.83 0.61
C ALA A 160 4.37 8.41 0.13
N CYS A 161 4.08 7.40 0.95
CA CYS A 161 4.21 6.00 0.54
C CYS A 161 3.45 5.73 -0.76
N LEU A 162 2.20 6.19 -0.85
CA LEU A 162 1.35 5.98 -2.02
C LEU A 162 1.88 6.72 -3.27
N THR A 163 2.42 7.92 -3.10
CA THR A 163 3.08 8.68 -4.17
C THR A 163 4.33 7.96 -4.67
N ARG A 164 5.12 7.35 -3.78
CA ARG A 164 6.30 6.54 -4.16
C ARG A 164 5.89 5.38 -5.08
N VAL A 165 4.72 4.77 -4.88
CA VAL A 165 4.16 3.78 -5.81
C VAL A 165 3.79 4.39 -7.17
N CYS A 166 3.24 5.61 -7.21
CA CYS A 166 3.02 6.31 -8.48
C CYS A 166 4.33 6.54 -9.25
N VAL A 167 5.43 6.84 -8.56
CA VAL A 167 6.76 6.95 -9.15
C VAL A 167 7.25 5.60 -9.67
N ALA A 168 7.05 4.50 -8.93
CA ALA A 168 7.37 3.16 -9.41
C ALA A 168 6.64 2.81 -10.71
N MET A 169 5.34 3.15 -10.80
CA MET A 169 4.53 2.89 -12.00
C MET A 169 4.92 3.78 -13.19
N ALA A 170 5.28 5.04 -12.93
CA ALA A 170 5.70 5.98 -13.96
C ALA A 170 7.07 5.60 -14.55
N TRP A 171 7.98 5.07 -13.73
CA TRP A 171 9.31 4.64 -14.16
C TRP A 171 9.67 3.28 -13.55
N PRO A 172 9.12 2.18 -14.09
CA PRO A 172 9.49 0.83 -13.68
C PRO A 172 10.89 0.49 -14.23
N ASP A 173 11.27 -0.78 -14.12
CA ASP A 173 12.55 -1.33 -14.59
C ASP A 173 13.72 -0.65 -13.87
N ARG A 174 13.64 -0.62 -12.54
CA ARG A 174 14.59 0.06 -11.64
C ARG A 174 15.90 -0.69 -11.45
N GLY A 175 16.01 -1.91 -11.95
CA GLY A 175 17.25 -2.68 -11.91
C GLY A 175 17.12 -4.06 -12.54
N VAL A 176 18.25 -4.77 -12.62
CA VAL A 176 18.32 -6.18 -13.02
C VAL A 176 17.91 -7.10 -11.85
N LEU A 177 17.79 -8.39 -12.12
CA LEU A 177 17.60 -9.43 -11.09
C LEU A 177 18.64 -9.25 -9.96
N GLY A 178 18.17 -9.13 -8.71
CA GLY A 178 19.04 -8.93 -7.54
C GLY A 178 19.54 -7.50 -7.31
N ALA A 179 19.03 -6.50 -8.04
CA ALA A 179 19.32 -5.10 -7.75
C ALA A 179 18.86 -4.74 -6.31
N PRO A 180 19.64 -3.91 -5.59
CA PRO A 180 19.26 -3.47 -4.25
C PRO A 180 17.95 -2.69 -4.28
N VAL A 181 17.14 -2.87 -3.23
CA VAL A 181 15.95 -2.05 -3.01
C VAL A 181 16.38 -0.60 -2.74
N ALA A 182 15.83 0.35 -3.48
CA ALA A 182 16.17 1.76 -3.38
C ALA A 182 14.92 2.62 -3.55
N LEU A 183 14.89 3.75 -2.85
CA LEU A 183 13.70 4.60 -2.73
C LEU A 183 13.20 5.10 -4.10
N GLU A 184 11.89 5.29 -4.21
CA GLU A 184 11.25 5.77 -5.42
C GLU A 184 11.48 7.26 -5.68
N GLN A 185 12.55 7.55 -6.42
CA GLN A 185 12.89 8.90 -6.87
C GLN A 185 12.52 9.14 -8.34
N LEU A 186 12.27 10.40 -8.67
CA LEU A 186 12.16 10.87 -10.05
C LEU A 186 13.49 10.62 -10.78
N PRO A 187 13.46 10.26 -12.08
CA PRO A 187 14.71 10.16 -12.84
C PRO A 187 15.38 11.54 -12.90
N PRO A 188 16.73 11.62 -12.77
CA PRO A 188 17.48 12.87 -12.88
C PRO A 188 17.27 13.59 -14.23
N ASP A 189 17.11 12.81 -15.29
CA ASP A 189 16.81 13.28 -16.64
C ASP A 189 15.58 12.55 -17.20
N ALA A 190 14.60 13.32 -17.68
CA ALA A 190 13.37 12.80 -18.29
C ALA A 190 13.63 11.95 -19.55
N ASN A 191 14.82 12.04 -20.15
CA ASN A 191 15.23 11.25 -21.31
C ASN A 191 15.86 9.89 -20.95
N GLU A 192 16.24 9.65 -19.69
CA GLU A 192 16.86 8.38 -19.28
C GLU A 192 15.90 7.21 -19.42
N ARG A 193 14.64 7.41 -19.02
CA ARG A 193 13.60 6.38 -19.04
C ARG A 193 12.26 6.99 -19.41
N PRO A 194 11.56 6.44 -20.42
CA PRO A 194 10.24 6.93 -20.80
C PRO A 194 9.26 6.77 -19.64
N LYS A 195 8.51 7.84 -19.36
CA LYS A 195 7.42 7.81 -18.38
C LYS A 195 6.29 6.93 -18.92
N LEU A 196 6.00 5.82 -18.24
CA LEU A 196 4.89 4.95 -18.60
C LEU A 196 3.57 5.46 -18.05
N GLN A 197 2.49 5.02 -18.71
CA GLN A 197 1.12 5.26 -18.26
C GLN A 197 0.53 4.01 -17.59
N LEU A 198 1.37 3.27 -16.86
CA LEU A 198 0.96 2.10 -16.08
C LEU A 198 -0.03 2.51 -14.99
N THR A 199 -1.11 1.77 -14.87
CA THR A 199 -2.06 1.89 -13.76
C THR A 199 -2.24 0.56 -13.06
N HIS A 200 -2.48 0.59 -11.75
CA HIS A 200 -2.67 -0.63 -10.96
C HIS A 200 -3.93 -1.41 -11.37
N GLY A 201 -5.00 -0.71 -11.74
CA GLY A 201 -6.27 -1.29 -12.17
C GLY A 201 -7.24 -1.72 -11.06
N ASP A 202 -6.79 -1.81 -9.82
CA ASP A 202 -7.58 -2.16 -8.62
C ASP A 202 -6.94 -1.62 -7.33
N LEU A 203 -6.57 -0.34 -7.33
CA LEU A 203 -5.89 0.27 -6.18
C LEU A 203 -6.90 0.60 -5.09
N ARG A 204 -6.97 -0.24 -4.06
CA ARG A 204 -7.90 -0.14 -2.94
C ARG A 204 -7.20 -0.44 -1.61
N PRO A 205 -7.75 -0.02 -0.45
CA PRO A 205 -7.08 -0.23 0.83
C PRO A 205 -6.80 -1.70 1.18
N ASP A 206 -7.57 -2.65 0.63
CA ASP A 206 -7.31 -4.09 0.80
C ASP A 206 -6.05 -4.58 0.08
N ASN A 207 -5.61 -3.86 -0.96
CA ASN A 207 -4.42 -4.16 -1.77
C ASN A 207 -3.21 -3.34 -1.33
N ILE A 208 -3.28 -2.70 -0.16
CA ILE A 208 -2.19 -1.96 0.48
C ILE A 208 -1.89 -2.63 1.81
N LEU A 209 -0.72 -3.24 1.90
CA LEU A 209 -0.21 -3.90 3.10
C LEU A 209 0.62 -2.93 3.94
N ILE A 210 0.66 -3.16 5.26
CA ILE A 210 1.43 -2.36 6.21
C ILE A 210 2.64 -3.17 6.67
N GLY A 211 3.83 -2.64 6.40
CA GLY A 211 5.12 -3.20 6.82
C GLY A 211 5.54 -2.73 8.20
N GLY A 212 6.83 -2.87 8.50
CA GLY A 212 7.43 -2.40 9.75
C GLY A 212 7.91 -0.95 9.68
N PHE A 213 8.62 -0.52 10.73
CA PHE A 213 9.45 0.69 10.67
C PHE A 213 10.75 0.34 9.94
N GLU A 214 10.88 0.79 8.70
CA GLU A 214 11.99 0.45 7.80
C GLU A 214 12.77 1.73 7.43
N PRO A 215 13.91 2.03 8.10
CA PRO A 215 14.67 3.24 7.79
C PRO A 215 15.27 3.15 6.38
N LEU A 216 14.54 3.67 5.39
CA LEU A 216 14.92 3.72 3.99
C LEU A 216 15.28 5.16 3.65
N GLU A 217 16.59 5.45 3.55
CA GLU A 217 17.09 6.81 3.28
C GLU A 217 16.56 7.89 4.25
N GLY A 218 16.17 7.49 5.47
CA GLY A 218 15.60 8.38 6.49
C GLY A 218 14.06 8.43 6.52
N GLU A 219 13.38 7.77 5.59
CA GLU A 219 11.92 7.56 5.64
C GLU A 219 11.53 6.43 6.61
N HIS A 220 10.25 6.37 6.98
CA HIS A 220 9.61 5.34 7.83
C HIS A 220 10.20 5.13 9.23
N LEU A 221 10.87 6.14 9.78
CA LEU A 221 11.37 6.15 11.17
C LEU A 221 10.24 6.25 12.21
N LEU A 222 9.17 6.97 11.88
CA LEU A 222 8.04 7.25 12.77
C LEU A 222 6.76 6.51 12.36
N VAL A 223 6.60 6.24 11.07
CA VAL A 223 5.38 5.69 10.46
C VAL A 223 5.79 4.43 9.69
N PRO A 224 5.06 3.30 9.78
CA PRO A 224 5.41 2.11 9.03
C PRO A 224 5.24 2.31 7.52
N ILE A 225 6.04 1.57 6.75
CA ILE A 225 5.95 1.59 5.29
C ILE A 225 4.62 0.98 4.82
N LEU A 226 4.03 1.55 3.77
CA LEU A 226 2.94 0.93 3.02
C LEU A 226 3.49 0.24 1.77
N LYS A 227 3.01 -0.98 1.49
CA LYS A 227 3.39 -1.76 0.30
C LYS A 227 2.17 -2.17 -0.51
N VAL A 228 2.14 -1.82 -1.79
CA VAL A 228 1.05 -2.18 -2.72
C VAL A 228 1.26 -3.59 -3.29
N CYS A 229 0.20 -4.37 -3.32
CA CYS A 229 0.16 -5.74 -3.85
C CYS A 229 -1.01 -5.95 -4.81
N ASP A 230 -1.10 -7.13 -5.43
CA ASP A 230 -2.19 -7.53 -6.34
C ASP A 230 -2.20 -6.79 -7.70
N TRP A 231 -1.12 -6.95 -8.45
CA TRP A 231 -0.91 -6.31 -9.76
C TRP A 231 -1.60 -7.03 -10.92
N GLY A 232 -2.51 -7.96 -10.64
CA GLY A 232 -3.10 -8.83 -11.66
C GLY A 232 -3.99 -8.08 -12.67
N LEU A 233 -4.51 -6.91 -12.30
CA LEU A 233 -5.33 -6.05 -13.17
C LEU A 233 -4.56 -4.84 -13.72
N SER A 234 -3.25 -4.80 -13.49
CA SER A 234 -2.42 -3.68 -13.95
C SER A 234 -2.29 -3.67 -15.46
N ASN A 235 -2.33 -2.47 -16.03
CA ASN A 235 -2.23 -2.28 -17.46
C ASN A 235 -1.70 -0.88 -17.79
N GLU A 236 -1.06 -0.76 -18.96
CA GLU A 236 -0.69 0.53 -19.51
C GLU A 236 -1.89 1.18 -20.21
N VAL A 237 -2.20 2.41 -19.82
CA VAL A 237 -3.30 3.19 -20.41
C VAL A 237 -2.80 3.88 -21.68
N PRO A 238 -3.48 3.72 -22.82
CA PRO A 238 -3.13 4.44 -24.04
C PRO A 238 -3.24 5.96 -23.82
N ASP A 239 -2.15 6.68 -24.10
CA ASP A 239 -2.09 8.13 -23.99
C ASP A 239 -1.51 8.79 -25.26
N PRO A 240 -2.24 8.72 -26.39
CA PRO A 240 -1.76 9.22 -27.67
C PRO A 240 -1.55 10.74 -27.70
N LYS A 241 -2.04 11.46 -26.69
CA LYS A 241 -1.92 12.92 -26.58
C LYS A 241 -0.89 13.36 -25.53
N ASN A 242 -0.18 12.41 -24.92
CA ASN A 242 0.81 12.65 -23.86
C ASN A 242 0.27 13.55 -22.74
N GLN A 243 -0.94 13.26 -22.28
CA GLN A 243 -1.67 14.01 -21.26
C GLN A 243 -1.43 13.48 -19.83
N ASN A 244 -0.55 12.49 -19.68
CA ASN A 244 -0.27 11.78 -18.43
C ASN A 244 -1.52 11.11 -17.83
N LEU A 245 -2.37 10.50 -18.68
CA LEU A 245 -3.65 9.94 -18.26
C LEU A 245 -3.51 8.83 -17.20
N GLY A 246 -2.52 7.94 -17.34
CA GLY A 246 -2.27 6.88 -16.38
C GLY A 246 -1.78 7.44 -15.04
N VAL A 247 -0.85 8.40 -15.09
CA VAL A 247 -0.33 9.08 -13.88
C VAL A 247 -1.44 9.84 -13.15
N ALA A 248 -2.25 10.61 -13.87
CA ALA A 248 -3.36 11.35 -13.28
C ALA A 248 -4.38 10.40 -12.63
N ARG A 249 -4.65 9.24 -13.25
CA ARG A 249 -5.51 8.20 -12.67
C ARG A 249 -4.90 7.61 -11.39
N ASN A 250 -3.61 7.33 -11.37
CA ASN A 250 -2.94 6.83 -10.17
C ASN A 250 -3.01 7.83 -9.02
N ILE A 251 -2.73 9.12 -9.29
CA ILE A 251 -2.86 10.22 -8.31
C ILE A 251 -4.29 10.29 -7.77
N PHE A 252 -5.28 10.21 -8.66
CA PHE A 252 -6.70 10.20 -8.29
C PHE A 252 -7.05 9.03 -7.37
N ASP A 253 -6.60 7.82 -7.69
CA ASP A 253 -6.88 6.61 -6.89
C ASP A 253 -6.20 6.66 -5.51
N ILE A 254 -4.95 7.11 -5.40
CA ILE A 254 -4.29 7.27 -4.09
C ILE A 254 -4.93 8.38 -3.25
N ALA A 255 -5.41 9.46 -3.85
CA ALA A 255 -6.09 10.52 -3.13
C ALA A 255 -7.46 10.07 -2.61
N ARG A 256 -8.13 9.14 -3.32
CA ARG A 256 -9.36 8.51 -2.80
C ARG A 256 -9.10 7.65 -1.59
N ILE A 257 -7.97 6.94 -1.55
CA ILE A 257 -7.53 6.19 -0.36
C ILE A 257 -7.26 7.15 0.80
N MET A 258 -6.59 8.29 0.55
CA MET A 258 -6.40 9.32 1.56
C MET A 258 -7.73 9.85 2.11
N ARG A 259 -8.72 10.09 1.24
CA ARG A 259 -10.07 10.46 1.69
C ARG A 259 -10.69 9.39 2.58
N MET A 260 -10.53 8.09 2.27
CA MET A 260 -11.04 7.00 3.14
C MET A 260 -10.33 6.95 4.49
N LEU A 261 -9.01 7.22 4.52
CA LEU A 261 -8.26 7.32 5.77
C LEU A 261 -8.75 8.48 6.64
N ILE A 262 -9.00 9.64 6.03
CA ILE A 262 -9.46 10.84 6.74
C ILE A 262 -10.89 10.67 7.27
N SER A 263 -11.80 10.14 6.43
CA SER A 263 -13.22 10.11 6.76
C SER A 263 -13.71 8.81 7.38
N PHE A 264 -12.88 7.76 7.37
CA PHE A 264 -13.25 6.38 7.67
C PHE A 264 -14.42 5.82 6.84
N ASP A 265 -14.80 6.53 5.77
CA ASP A 265 -15.80 6.08 4.82
C ASP A 265 -15.10 5.32 3.70
N THR A 266 -15.20 3.99 3.72
CA THR A 266 -14.58 3.09 2.74
C THR A 266 -15.37 3.00 1.43
N THR A 267 -16.40 3.83 1.22
CA THR A 267 -17.15 3.89 -0.05
C THR A 267 -16.18 4.26 -1.17
N TYR A 268 -15.91 3.34 -2.10
CA TYR A 268 -14.94 3.61 -3.15
C TYR A 268 -15.41 4.77 -4.03
N ASN A 269 -16.56 4.62 -4.70
CA ASN A 269 -17.14 5.61 -5.62
C ASN A 269 -18.13 6.54 -4.92
N LEU A 270 -17.67 7.73 -4.53
CA LEU A 270 -18.58 8.83 -4.19
C LEU A 270 -18.95 9.61 -5.46
N PRO A 271 -20.20 10.09 -5.58
CA PRO A 271 -20.61 10.92 -6.70
C PRO A 271 -19.82 12.24 -6.70
N PRO A 272 -19.21 12.62 -7.84
CA PRO A 272 -18.51 13.90 -7.94
C PRO A 272 -19.45 15.07 -7.65
N THR A 273 -19.01 16.01 -6.83
CA THR A 273 -19.81 17.18 -6.45
C THR A 273 -19.01 18.45 -6.63
N VAL A 274 -19.70 19.53 -7.00
CA VAL A 274 -19.11 20.86 -7.13
C VAL A 274 -18.89 21.46 -5.74
N VAL A 275 -17.68 21.88 -5.43
CA VAL A 275 -17.29 22.47 -4.16
C VAL A 275 -16.48 23.75 -4.37
N GLU A 276 -16.50 24.64 -3.40
CA GLU A 276 -15.66 25.84 -3.38
C GLU A 276 -14.50 25.62 -2.41
N ILE A 277 -13.28 25.90 -2.86
CA ILE A 277 -12.07 25.86 -2.01
C ILE A 277 -11.58 27.30 -1.91
N PRO A 278 -11.77 27.98 -0.76
CA PRO A 278 -11.49 29.41 -0.62
C PRO A 278 -10.03 29.79 -0.92
N ASP A 279 -9.10 28.89 -0.59
CA ASP A 279 -7.67 29.16 -0.53
C ASP A 279 -6.89 28.69 -1.78
N ILE A 280 -7.55 27.96 -2.71
CA ILE A 280 -6.93 27.56 -4.00
C ILE A 280 -7.58 28.36 -5.13
N PRO A 281 -6.83 29.23 -5.84
CA PRO A 281 -7.38 29.99 -6.95
C PRO A 281 -7.90 29.01 -8.02
N PRO A 282 -9.16 29.16 -8.45
CA PRO A 282 -9.76 28.23 -9.39
C PRO A 282 -9.06 28.32 -10.74
N ILE A 283 -8.68 27.18 -11.31
CA ILE A 283 -8.03 27.09 -12.63
C ILE A 283 -8.96 27.59 -13.77
N ARG A 284 -10.24 27.87 -13.46
CA ARG A 284 -11.16 28.65 -14.32
C ARG A 284 -11.76 29.81 -13.52
N LYS A 285 -11.99 30.96 -14.18
CA LYS A 285 -12.85 32.04 -13.66
C LYS A 285 -14.17 31.42 -13.13
N GLY A 286 -14.34 31.31 -11.81
CA GLY A 286 -15.57 30.75 -11.22
C GLY A 286 -15.49 29.99 -9.89
N GLY A 287 -14.31 29.70 -9.31
CA GLY A 287 -14.21 29.27 -7.89
C GLY A 287 -14.50 27.81 -7.56
N GLN A 288 -14.92 27.01 -8.53
CA GLN A 288 -15.58 25.73 -8.29
C GLN A 288 -14.77 24.51 -8.76
N TRP A 289 -14.69 23.49 -7.91
CA TRP A 289 -14.00 22.22 -8.10
C TRP A 289 -15.02 21.09 -8.21
N LEU A 290 -14.93 20.25 -9.24
CA LEU A 290 -15.73 19.04 -9.33
C LEU A 290 -14.91 17.86 -8.81
N THR A 291 -15.18 17.43 -7.58
CA THR A 291 -14.34 16.49 -6.82
C THR A 291 -15.11 15.25 -6.36
N ALA A 292 -14.42 14.11 -6.28
CA ALA A 292 -14.92 12.87 -5.67
C ALA A 292 -14.69 12.80 -4.14
N SER A 293 -14.22 13.88 -3.51
CA SER A 293 -14.05 13.99 -2.05
C SER A 293 -14.83 15.17 -1.42
N PRO A 294 -16.10 15.41 -1.78
CA PRO A 294 -16.83 16.59 -1.29
C PRO A 294 -17.08 16.55 0.22
N ASN A 295 -17.03 15.37 0.83
CA ASN A 295 -17.17 15.17 2.26
C ASN A 295 -16.02 15.80 3.08
N LEU A 296 -14.88 16.12 2.46
CA LEU A 296 -13.73 16.75 3.15
C LEU A 296 -13.83 18.27 3.25
N VAL A 297 -14.80 18.89 2.58
CA VAL A 297 -15.00 20.34 2.61
C VAL A 297 -15.32 20.81 4.03
N ARG A 298 -14.81 21.99 4.40
CA ARG A 298 -15.07 22.62 5.70
C ARG A 298 -16.59 22.80 5.90
N PRO A 299 -17.14 22.60 7.12
CA PRO A 299 -16.43 22.48 8.40
C PRO A 299 -16.06 21.04 8.81
N ASN A 300 -16.21 20.05 7.94
CA ASN A 300 -15.95 18.65 8.31
C ASN A 300 -14.47 18.44 8.68
N PHE A 301 -14.18 17.52 9.60
CA PHE A 301 -12.81 17.20 10.04
C PHE A 301 -12.01 18.44 10.46
N PRO A 302 -12.43 19.20 11.49
CA PRO A 302 -11.81 20.49 11.84
C PRO A 302 -10.32 20.38 12.22
N ASP A 303 -9.88 19.21 12.68
CA ASP A 303 -8.50 18.95 13.09
C ASP A 303 -7.60 18.42 11.94
N LEU A 304 -8.14 18.33 10.73
CA LEU A 304 -7.38 17.99 9.52
C LEU A 304 -6.56 19.18 9.05
N ASP A 305 -5.28 18.94 8.81
CA ASP A 305 -4.33 19.90 8.21
C ASP A 305 -4.96 20.52 6.95
N PRO A 306 -5.16 21.85 6.91
CA PRO A 306 -5.79 22.53 5.78
C PRO A 306 -5.13 22.25 4.44
N ASP A 307 -3.78 22.17 4.41
CA ASP A 307 -3.03 21.91 3.19
C ASP A 307 -3.29 20.48 2.69
N LEU A 308 -3.33 19.50 3.61
CA LEU A 308 -3.64 18.12 3.28
C LEU A 308 -5.06 17.98 2.72
N ARG A 309 -6.03 18.64 3.38
CA ARG A 309 -7.42 18.64 2.97
C ARG A 309 -7.57 19.13 1.54
N ASP A 310 -7.06 20.32 1.26
CA ASP A 310 -7.29 20.99 -0.01
C ASP A 310 -6.54 20.25 -1.13
N PHE A 311 -5.38 19.68 -0.83
CA PHE A 311 -4.62 18.86 -1.77
C PHE A 311 -5.30 17.53 -2.11
N VAL A 312 -5.89 16.81 -1.13
CA VAL A 312 -6.68 15.60 -1.41
C VAL A 312 -7.91 15.93 -2.25
N ILE A 313 -8.59 17.04 -1.98
CA ILE A 313 -9.75 17.49 -2.77
C ILE A 313 -9.33 17.78 -4.22
N GLN A 314 -8.20 18.47 -4.43
CA GLN A 314 -7.66 18.74 -5.76
C GLN A 314 -7.30 17.46 -6.50
N CYS A 315 -6.58 16.54 -5.86
CA CYS A 315 -6.14 15.28 -6.47
C CYS A 315 -7.31 14.35 -6.82
N THR A 316 -8.47 14.51 -6.15
CA THR A 316 -9.71 13.80 -6.47
C THR A 316 -10.65 14.58 -7.39
N SER A 317 -10.13 15.57 -8.13
CA SER A 317 -10.88 16.23 -9.20
C SER A 317 -11.15 15.28 -10.36
N VAL A 318 -12.36 15.34 -10.92
CA VAL A 318 -12.70 14.56 -12.13
C VAL A 318 -12.27 15.25 -13.43
N ILE A 319 -11.64 16.42 -13.33
CA ILE A 319 -11.04 17.14 -14.45
C ILE A 319 -9.53 16.82 -14.42
N PRO A 320 -9.00 15.93 -15.28
CA PRO A 320 -7.62 15.48 -15.17
C PRO A 320 -6.59 16.61 -15.26
N GLN A 321 -6.91 17.69 -15.97
CA GLN A 321 -5.99 18.83 -16.19
C GLN A 321 -5.72 19.67 -14.94
N VAL A 322 -6.50 19.48 -13.86
CA VAL A 322 -6.27 20.19 -12.58
C VAL A 322 -5.62 19.32 -11.53
N ILE A 323 -5.50 18.01 -11.80
CA ILE A 323 -4.70 17.10 -10.98
C ILE A 323 -3.23 17.50 -11.19
N PRO A 324 -2.44 17.68 -10.12
CA PRO A 324 -1.04 18.08 -10.25
C PRO A 324 -0.24 17.05 -11.07
N SER A 325 0.83 17.52 -11.72
CA SER A 325 1.83 16.61 -12.28
C SER A 325 2.47 15.79 -11.16
N LEU A 326 3.08 14.64 -11.48
CA LEU A 326 3.73 13.82 -10.45
C LEU A 326 4.93 14.55 -9.82
N GLU A 327 5.62 15.37 -10.61
CA GLU A 327 6.71 16.24 -10.18
C GLU A 327 6.23 17.33 -9.20
N ASP A 328 5.15 18.04 -9.54
CA ASP A 328 4.55 19.04 -8.66
C ASP A 328 4.00 18.39 -7.39
N PHE A 329 3.40 17.20 -7.53
CA PHE A 329 2.89 16.42 -6.41
C PHE A 329 4.00 16.13 -5.41
N ILE A 330 5.12 15.55 -5.86
CA ILE A 330 6.24 15.19 -4.98
C ILE A 330 6.82 16.43 -4.32
N THR A 331 7.02 17.51 -5.09
CA THR A 331 7.53 18.78 -4.55
C THR A 331 6.64 19.30 -3.42
N TYR A 332 5.32 19.28 -3.62
CA TYR A 332 4.35 19.72 -2.61
C TYR A 332 4.34 18.79 -1.40
N LEU A 333 4.40 17.49 -1.62
CA LEU A 333 4.44 16.48 -0.56
C LEU A 333 5.71 16.61 0.30
N GLU A 334 6.89 16.74 -0.31
CA GLU A 334 8.18 16.88 0.38
C GLU A 334 8.23 18.14 1.26
N LEU A 335 7.68 19.25 0.75
CA LEU A 335 7.51 20.48 1.54
C LEU A 335 6.65 20.23 2.80
N ASN A 336 5.55 19.49 2.66
CA ASN A 336 4.62 19.22 3.76
C ASN A 336 5.09 18.12 4.71
N LEU A 337 5.91 17.17 4.26
CA LEU A 337 6.58 16.20 5.13
C LEU A 337 7.55 16.87 6.11
N GLY A 338 8.01 18.09 5.80
CA GLY A 338 8.79 18.94 6.72
C GLY A 338 8.00 19.44 7.94
N LYS A 339 6.67 19.28 7.98
CA LYS A 339 5.82 19.64 9.13
C LYS A 339 6.03 18.66 10.28
N THR A 340 6.98 19.01 11.15
CA THR A 340 7.33 18.25 12.36
C THR A 340 6.46 18.66 13.56
N GLU A 341 6.60 17.98 14.69
CA GLU A 341 5.89 18.32 15.94
C GLU A 341 5.93 19.84 16.29
N PRO A 342 7.06 20.57 16.17
CA PRO A 342 7.08 22.02 16.36
C PRO A 342 6.12 22.82 15.47
N PHE A 343 5.91 22.41 14.22
CA PHE A 343 4.99 23.07 13.29
C PHE A 343 3.55 23.04 13.83
N TYR A 344 3.12 21.88 14.33
CA TYR A 344 1.77 21.68 14.82
C TYR A 344 1.52 22.20 16.23
N ARG A 345 2.53 22.68 16.95
CA ARG A 345 2.42 23.06 18.37
C ARG A 345 1.32 24.09 18.68
N ILE A 346 1.02 24.97 17.72
CA ILE A 346 0.04 26.04 17.87
C ILE A 346 -1.36 25.66 17.36
N THR A 347 -1.56 24.44 16.86
CA THR A 347 -2.86 23.99 16.38
C THR A 347 -3.71 23.41 17.52
N PRO A 348 -5.05 23.39 17.39
CA PRO A 348 -5.94 22.76 18.38
C PRO A 348 -5.64 21.27 18.63
N TYR A 349 -5.03 20.61 17.64
CA TYR A 349 -4.71 19.17 17.62
C TYR A 349 -3.22 18.87 17.86
N ALA A 350 -2.44 19.84 18.35
CA ALA A 350 -1.02 19.71 18.64
C ALA A 350 -0.66 18.45 19.46
N ALA A 351 -1.55 18.03 20.38
CA ALA A 351 -1.34 16.86 21.22
C ALA A 351 -1.26 15.55 20.43
N LEU A 352 -1.93 15.45 19.27
CA LEU A 352 -1.91 14.26 18.41
C LEU A 352 -0.61 14.15 17.60
N GLU A 353 0.07 15.27 17.39
CA GLU A 353 1.21 15.36 16.45
C GLU A 353 2.58 15.18 17.12
N GLN A 354 2.59 14.86 18.42
CA GLN A 354 3.81 14.55 19.17
C GLN A 354 4.38 13.20 18.76
N ASP A 355 5.71 13.08 18.62
CA ASP A 355 6.34 11.82 18.18
C ASP A 355 5.95 10.63 19.07
N ALA A 356 5.94 10.82 20.39
CA ALA A 356 5.54 9.80 21.34
C ALA A 356 4.07 9.37 21.15
N ARG A 357 3.17 10.35 20.92
CA ARG A 357 1.75 10.07 20.72
C ARG A 357 1.45 9.39 19.40
N ILE A 358 2.15 9.77 18.32
CA ILE A 358 2.08 9.07 17.03
C ILE A 358 2.55 7.62 17.19
N ARG A 359 3.68 7.42 17.89
CA ARG A 359 4.19 6.06 18.13
C ARG A 359 3.19 5.21 18.92
N ASP A 360 2.65 5.73 20.03
CA ASP A 360 1.63 5.02 20.81
C ASP A 360 0.39 4.70 19.97
N TYR A 361 -0.09 5.68 19.19
CA TYR A 361 -1.23 5.53 18.29
C TYR A 361 -1.01 4.38 17.30
N LEU A 362 0.15 4.35 16.62
CA LEU A 362 0.48 3.31 15.63
C LEU A 362 0.71 1.95 16.29
N LEU A 363 1.36 1.91 17.46
CA LEU A 363 1.52 0.67 18.22
C LEU A 363 0.15 0.07 18.55
N GLU A 364 -0.80 0.86 19.04
CA GLU A 364 -2.14 0.38 19.42
C GLU A 364 -3.01 -0.02 18.21
N THR A 365 -2.92 0.70 17.09
CA THR A 365 -3.79 0.48 15.91
C THR A 365 -3.21 -0.51 14.88
N ILE A 366 -1.89 -0.68 14.82
CA ILE A 366 -1.21 -1.52 13.81
C ILE A 366 -0.57 -2.74 14.48
N PHE A 367 0.32 -2.53 15.45
CA PHE A 367 1.25 -3.56 15.94
C PHE A 367 0.76 -4.38 17.13
N TYR A 368 -0.08 -3.81 17.98
CA TYR A 368 -0.63 -4.41 19.20
C TYR A 368 -2.16 -4.52 19.18
N ALA A 369 -2.78 -4.24 18.04
CA ALA A 369 -4.21 -4.41 17.88
C ALA A 369 -4.64 -5.84 18.26
N SER A 370 -5.69 -5.93 19.09
CA SER A 370 -6.35 -7.17 19.47
C SER A 370 -7.03 -7.80 18.26
N ASP A 371 -6.86 -9.11 18.08
CA ASP A 371 -7.46 -9.88 16.99
C ASP A 371 -8.95 -10.23 17.28
N ASP A 372 -9.45 -9.94 18.48
CA ASP A 372 -10.83 -10.23 18.95
C ASP A 372 -11.89 -9.22 18.43
N ASP A 373 -11.46 -8.14 17.77
CA ASP A 373 -12.33 -7.01 17.40
C ASP A 373 -12.94 -7.07 15.98
N ASP A 374 -12.79 -8.19 15.25
CA ASP A 374 -13.10 -8.28 13.81
C ASP A 374 -14.37 -9.10 13.46
N TYR A 375 -15.24 -9.40 14.45
CA TYR A 375 -16.56 -10.01 14.21
C TYR A 375 -17.71 -9.13 14.68
N ASP A 376 -17.91 -7.99 14.01
CA ASP A 376 -19.26 -7.44 13.86
C ASP A 376 -19.60 -7.50 12.37
N GLY A 377 -20.44 -8.48 12.03
CA GLY A 377 -20.99 -8.63 10.70
C GLY A 377 -21.78 -7.38 10.33
N ILE A 378 -21.12 -6.47 9.60
CA ILE A 378 -21.81 -5.41 8.88
C ILE A 378 -21.90 -5.86 7.43
N SER A 379 -23.13 -6.29 7.11
CA SER A 379 -23.66 -6.71 5.82
C SER A 379 -23.48 -5.68 4.72
#